data_AF-A0A972JV78-F1
#
_entry.id   AF-A0A972JV78-F1
#
_cell.length_a   1.000
_cell.length_b   1.000
_cell.length_c   1.000
_cell.angle_alpha   90.00
_cell.angle_beta   90.00
_cell.angle_gamma   90.00
#
_symmetry.space_group_name_H-M   'P 1'
#
loop_
_entity.id
_entity.type
_entity.pdbx_description
1 polymer ?
#
loop_
_entity_poly.entity_id
_entity_poly.type
_entity_poly.pdbx_seq_one_letter_code
_entity_poly.pdbx_strand_id
1 'polypeptide(L)'
;MSNTYWHNVRWNWDIAAEAVSTLLHIADELGDLRRQRTEMAHQVLVEAAGSYRDIFDQGMHDKLSTSVGLSNDWRALASLIQSRSVQAREAQAERERWRRAEERKQRERNNAPNQLV
;
A
#
# COMPACT_ATOMS: atom_id res chain seq x y z
N MET A 1 -25.42 -24.44 2.94
CA MET A 1 -24.07 -24.37 2.36
C MET A 1 -23.59 -22.93 2.42
N SER A 2 -22.34 -22.77 2.84
CA SER A 2 -21.46 -21.61 2.58
C SER A 2 -21.77 -20.27 3.28
N ASN A 3 -21.11 -20.03 4.42
CA ASN A 3 -20.55 -18.69 4.69
C ASN A 3 -19.36 -18.72 5.69
N THR A 4 -18.46 -19.71 5.57
CA THR A 4 -17.38 -19.95 6.54
C THR A 4 -15.99 -19.70 5.94
N TYR A 5 -15.88 -18.89 4.88
CA TYR A 5 -14.59 -18.65 4.21
C TYR A 5 -13.84 -17.38 4.69
N TRP A 6 -14.50 -16.47 5.40
CA TRP A 6 -13.89 -15.20 5.81
C TRP A 6 -13.25 -15.22 7.21
N HIS A 7 -13.49 -16.25 8.02
CA HIS A 7 -12.96 -16.31 9.40
C HIS A 7 -11.50 -16.76 9.49
N ASN A 8 -10.92 -17.28 8.40
CA ASN A 8 -9.58 -17.87 8.40
C ASN A 8 -8.61 -17.20 7.42
N VAL A 9 -8.94 -16.00 6.91
CA VAL A 9 -8.00 -15.22 6.10
C VAL A 9 -6.94 -14.65 7.06
N ARG A 10 -5.79 -15.32 7.15
CA ARG A 10 -4.59 -14.76 7.76
C ARG A 10 -4.03 -13.70 6.82
N TRP A 11 -4.01 -12.46 7.28
CA TRP A 11 -3.32 -11.40 6.56
C TRP A 11 -1.82 -11.73 6.52
N ASN A 12 -1.24 -11.78 5.32
CA ASN A 12 0.20 -11.97 5.16
C ASN A 12 0.88 -10.60 5.20
N TRP A 13 1.47 -10.28 6.36
CA TRP A 13 2.11 -8.99 6.62
C TRP A 13 3.33 -8.76 5.74
N ASP A 14 4.09 -9.82 5.46
CA ASP A 14 5.33 -9.73 4.69
C ASP A 14 5.02 -9.38 3.23
N ILE A 15 4.02 -10.04 2.63
CA ILE A 15 3.56 -9.73 1.27
C ILE A 15 3.01 -8.30 1.18
N ALA A 16 2.27 -7.84 2.21
CA ALA A 16 1.74 -6.48 2.21
C ALA A 16 2.85 -5.42 2.33
N ALA A 17 3.87 -5.68 3.13
CA ALA A 17 5.04 -4.80 3.25
C ALA A 17 5.88 -4.78 1.98
N GLU A 18 6.09 -5.95 1.36
CA GLU A 18 6.78 -6.08 0.07
C GLU A 18 6.03 -5.30 -1.02
N ALA A 19 4.72 -5.48 -1.14
CA ALA A 19 3.89 -4.76 -2.11
C ALA A 19 3.98 -3.23 -1.92
N VAL A 20 3.92 -2.74 -0.67
CA VAL A 20 4.12 -1.31 -0.36
C VAL A 20 5.49 -0.84 -0.81
N SER A 21 6.55 -1.58 -0.49
CA SER A 21 7.92 -1.25 -0.87
C SER A 21 8.08 -1.19 -2.39
N THR A 22 7.56 -2.18 -3.12
CA THR A 22 7.61 -2.24 -4.58
C THR A 22 6.86 -1.08 -5.22
N LEU A 23 5.67 -0.73 -4.72
CA LEU A 23 4.88 0.39 -5.25
C LEU A 23 5.60 1.74 -5.06
N LEU A 24 6.19 1.95 -3.89
CA LEU A 24 6.97 3.16 -3.61
C LEU A 24 8.22 3.24 -4.47
N HIS A 25 8.95 2.13 -4.61
CA HIS A 25 10.14 2.05 -5.44
C HIS A 25 9.84 2.41 -6.90
N ILE A 26 8.78 1.84 -7.49
CA ILE A 26 8.40 2.15 -8.88
C ILE A 26 7.93 3.60 -9.01
N ALA A 27 7.23 4.15 -8.01
CA ALA A 27 6.85 5.55 -8.01
C ALA A 27 8.06 6.50 -7.99
N ASP A 28 9.15 6.10 -7.33
CA ASP A 28 10.41 6.85 -7.29
C ASP A 28 11.21 6.69 -8.58
N GLU A 29 11.31 5.49 -9.14
CA GLU A 29 11.93 5.25 -10.46
C GLU A 29 11.24 6.05 -11.58
N LEU A 30 9.91 6.13 -11.55
CA LEU A 30 9.15 7.00 -12.46
C LEU A 30 9.52 8.48 -12.28
N GLY A 31 9.74 8.92 -11.03
CA GLY A 31 10.20 10.26 -10.72
C GLY A 31 11.59 10.56 -11.28
N ASP A 32 12.50 9.59 -11.21
CA ASP A 32 13.87 9.68 -11.74
C ASP A 32 13.89 9.71 -13.26
N LEU A 33 13.19 8.78 -13.92
CA LEU A 33 13.03 8.75 -15.37
C LEU A 33 12.43 10.05 -15.90
N ARG A 34 11.46 10.62 -15.17
CA ARG A 34 10.88 11.92 -15.49
C ARG A 34 11.93 13.02 -15.48
N ARG A 35 12.75 13.10 -14.41
CA ARG A 35 13.83 14.11 -14.31
C ARG A 35 14.81 13.99 -15.47
N GLN A 36 15.30 12.77 -15.75
CA GLN A 36 16.21 12.51 -16.84
C GLN A 36 15.61 12.92 -18.20
N ARG A 37 14.35 12.59 -18.45
CA ARG A 37 13.67 12.98 -19.69
C ARG A 37 13.51 14.49 -19.79
N THR A 38 13.13 15.17 -18.72
CA THR A 38 13.03 16.64 -18.71
C THR A 38 14.38 17.30 -19.00
N GLU A 39 15.49 16.78 -18.46
CA GLU A 39 16.84 17.27 -18.76
C GLU A 39 17.23 17.05 -20.22
N MET A 40 17.01 15.84 -20.76
CA MET A 40 17.28 15.55 -22.18
C MET A 40 16.42 16.41 -23.11
N ALA A 41 15.15 16.62 -22.78
CA ALA A 41 14.27 17.49 -23.58
C ALA A 41 14.76 18.93 -23.60
N HIS A 42 15.21 19.48 -22.46
CA HIS A 42 15.81 20.81 -22.45
C HIS A 42 17.02 20.91 -23.38
N GLN A 43 17.87 19.89 -23.44
CA GLN A 43 19.02 19.87 -24.35
C GLN A 43 18.58 19.89 -25.82
N VAL A 44 17.59 19.05 -26.19
CA VAL A 44 17.06 18.99 -27.57
C VAL A 44 16.33 20.27 -27.96
N LEU A 45 15.61 20.90 -27.05
CA LEU A 45 14.84 22.13 -27.29
C LEU A 45 15.71 23.38 -27.49
N VAL A 46 16.94 23.37 -26.98
CA VAL A 46 17.93 24.41 -27.29
C VAL A 46 18.35 24.33 -28.76
N GLU A 47 18.34 23.13 -29.34
CA GLU A 47 18.76 22.88 -30.73
C GLU A 47 17.60 22.98 -31.74
N ALA A 48 16.35 22.78 -31.30
CA ALA A 48 15.17 22.77 -32.16
C ALA A 48 14.49 24.17 -32.28
N ALA A 49 14.29 24.65 -33.51
CA ALA A 49 13.55 25.88 -33.83
C ALA A 49 12.26 25.61 -34.64
N GLY A 50 11.23 26.43 -34.43
CA GLY A 50 9.97 26.40 -35.23
C GLY A 50 8.88 25.48 -34.67
N SER A 51 7.83 25.19 -35.47
CA SER A 51 6.62 24.49 -35.01
C SER A 51 6.82 23.06 -34.49
N TYR A 52 7.95 22.43 -34.84
CA TYR A 52 8.32 21.12 -34.28
C TYR A 52 8.62 21.19 -32.78
N ARG A 53 9.04 22.37 -32.29
CA ARG A 53 9.25 22.64 -30.88
C ARG A 53 7.94 22.59 -30.10
N ASP A 54 6.92 23.28 -30.58
CA ASP A 54 5.62 23.38 -29.88
C ASP A 54 4.93 22.00 -29.77
N ILE A 55 4.98 21.21 -30.85
CA ILE A 55 4.42 19.85 -30.84
C ILE A 55 5.20 18.93 -29.88
N PHE A 56 6.53 19.05 -29.87
CA PHE A 56 7.37 18.29 -28.95
C PHE A 56 7.09 18.69 -27.50
N ASP A 57 7.02 19.99 -27.19
CA ASP A 57 6.75 20.52 -25.86
C ASP A 57 5.38 20.05 -25.33
N GLN A 58 4.34 20.10 -26.16
CA GLN A 58 3.01 19.62 -25.81
C GLN A 58 3.01 18.11 -25.52
N GLY A 59 3.56 17.30 -26.43
CA GLY A 59 3.61 15.84 -26.25
C GLY A 59 4.50 15.41 -25.08
N MET A 60 5.55 16.17 -24.80
CA MET A 60 6.41 16.01 -23.63
C MET A 60 5.61 16.31 -22.35
N HIS A 61 4.91 17.44 -22.31
CA HIS A 61 4.09 17.86 -21.18
C HIS A 61 3.03 16.81 -20.81
N ASP A 62 2.29 16.30 -21.79
CA ASP A 62 1.24 15.30 -21.59
C ASP A 62 1.78 14.00 -20.98
N LYS A 63 2.94 13.54 -21.48
CA LYS A 63 3.62 12.34 -20.97
C LYS A 63 4.16 12.53 -19.56
N LEU A 64 4.76 13.69 -19.27
CA LEU A 64 5.27 14.02 -17.93
C LEU A 64 4.11 14.13 -16.94
N SER A 65 3.00 14.76 -17.34
CA SER A 65 1.79 14.90 -16.53
C SER A 65 1.18 13.53 -16.19
N THR A 66 1.06 12.65 -17.19
CA THR A 66 0.56 11.28 -17.00
C THR A 66 1.46 10.49 -16.06
N SER A 67 2.79 10.62 -16.19
CA SER A 67 3.74 9.98 -15.29
C SER A 67 3.62 10.47 -13.83
N VAL A 68 3.28 11.74 -13.62
CA VAL A 68 3.00 12.28 -12.28
C VAL A 68 1.72 11.71 -11.71
N GLY A 69 0.66 11.65 -12.51
CA GLY A 69 -0.60 11.01 -12.11
C GLY A 69 -0.35 9.57 -11.66
N LEU A 70 0.34 8.78 -12.48
CA LEU A 70 0.65 7.39 -12.18
C LEU A 70 1.51 7.25 -10.91
N SER A 71 2.57 8.04 -10.75
CA SER A 71 3.41 8.01 -9.55
C SER A 71 2.60 8.32 -8.28
N ASN A 72 1.66 9.26 -8.35
CA ASN A 72 0.77 9.60 -7.23
C ASN A 72 -0.22 8.47 -6.92
N ASP A 73 -0.81 7.84 -7.94
CA ASP A 73 -1.73 6.72 -7.77
C ASP A 73 -1.05 5.54 -7.07
N TRP A 74 0.21 5.26 -7.42
CA TRP A 74 0.99 4.18 -6.81
C TRP A 74 1.31 4.46 -5.34
N ARG A 75 1.66 5.72 -5.00
CA ARG A 75 1.82 6.14 -3.60
C ARG A 75 0.51 6.08 -2.81
N ALA A 76 -0.61 6.43 -3.44
CA ALA A 76 -1.93 6.35 -2.82
C ALA A 76 -2.33 4.89 -2.53
N LEU A 77 -2.08 3.98 -3.48
CA LEU A 77 -2.29 2.54 -3.30
C LEU A 77 -1.41 1.97 -2.19
N ALA A 78 -0.13 2.34 -2.15
CA ALA A 78 0.78 1.94 -1.07
C ALA A 78 0.27 2.39 0.31
N SER A 79 -0.17 3.65 0.41
CA SER A 79 -0.75 4.20 1.65
C SER A 79 -2.03 3.47 2.06
N LEU A 80 -2.89 3.10 1.10
CA LEU A 80 -4.09 2.33 1.35
C LEU A 80 -3.76 0.93 1.89
N ILE A 81 -2.83 0.20 1.25
CA ILE A 81 -2.39 -1.14 1.70
C ILE A 81 -1.84 -1.06 3.13
N GLN A 82 -1.02 -0.05 3.41
CA GLN A 82 -0.44 0.14 4.74
C GLN A 82 -1.54 0.40 5.79
N SER A 83 -2.47 1.30 5.51
CA SER A 83 -3.61 1.60 6.39
C SER A 83 -4.47 0.35 6.67
N ARG A 84 -4.80 -0.41 5.62
CA ARG A 84 -5.55 -1.67 5.77
C ARG A 84 -4.79 -2.72 6.56
N SER A 85 -3.46 -2.79 6.39
CA SER A 85 -2.61 -3.69 7.16
C SER A 85 -2.62 -3.33 8.65
N VAL A 86 -2.54 -2.04 8.99
CA VAL A 86 -2.62 -1.59 10.39
C VAL A 86 -3.97 -1.98 11.00
N GLN A 87 -5.08 -1.68 10.32
CA GLN A 87 -6.43 -2.04 10.79
C GLN A 87 -6.58 -3.56 10.99
N ALA A 88 -6.10 -4.35 10.05
CA ALA A 88 -6.14 -5.81 10.15
C ALA A 88 -5.33 -6.32 11.34
N ARG A 89 -4.17 -5.71 11.63
CA ARG A 89 -3.30 -6.09 12.75
C ARG A 89 -3.94 -5.78 14.09
N GLU A 90 -4.57 -4.61 14.21
CA GLU A 90 -5.32 -4.21 15.39
C GLU A 90 -6.51 -5.15 15.65
N ALA A 91 -7.30 -5.43 14.61
CA ALA A 91 -8.42 -6.36 14.71
C ALA A 91 -7.99 -7.78 15.11
N GLN A 92 -6.85 -8.26 14.60
CA GLN A 92 -6.30 -9.56 15.03
C GLN A 92 -5.83 -9.52 16.48
N ALA A 93 -5.12 -8.48 16.89
CA ALA A 93 -4.66 -8.32 18.28
C ALA A 93 -5.84 -8.27 19.26
N GLU A 94 -6.91 -7.58 18.91
CA GLU A 94 -8.13 -7.52 19.71
C GLU A 94 -8.78 -8.91 19.85
N ARG A 95 -8.94 -9.65 18.75
CA ARG A 95 -9.47 -11.03 18.78
C ARG A 95 -8.62 -11.94 19.67
N GLU A 96 -7.30 -11.82 19.62
CA GLU A 96 -6.40 -12.58 20.49
C GLU A 96 -6.54 -12.20 21.96
N ARG A 97 -6.72 -10.91 22.28
CA ARG A 97 -6.99 -10.44 23.65
C ARG A 97 -8.27 -11.05 24.20
N TRP A 98 -9.36 -11.00 23.42
CA TRP A 98 -10.63 -11.61 23.79
C TRP A 98 -10.50 -13.12 24.00
N ARG A 99 -9.80 -13.83 23.10
CA ARG A 99 -9.58 -15.27 23.23
C ARG A 99 -8.84 -15.62 24.52
N ARG A 100 -7.75 -14.91 24.84
CA ARG A 100 -6.98 -15.13 26.08
C ARG A 100 -7.79 -14.79 27.33
N ALA A 101 -8.60 -13.74 27.29
CA ALA A 101 -9.47 -13.36 28.40
C ALA A 101 -10.54 -14.44 28.66
N GLU A 102 -11.14 -14.98 27.59
CA GLU A 102 -12.14 -16.04 27.70
C GLU A 102 -11.52 -17.36 28.19
N GLU A 103 -10.35 -17.74 27.67
CA GLU A 103 -9.59 -18.90 28.17
C GLU A 103 -9.24 -18.76 29.66
N ARG A 104 -8.90 -17.55 30.12
CA ARG A 104 -8.62 -17.29 31.53
C ARG A 104 -9.87 -17.45 32.40
N LYS A 105 -11.01 -16.87 32.00
CA LYS A 105 -12.29 -17.05 32.68
C LYS A 105 -12.71 -18.52 32.73
N GLN A 106 -12.49 -19.26 31.65
CA GLN A 106 -12.81 -20.68 31.58
C GLN A 106 -11.92 -21.51 32.53
N ARG A 107 -10.63 -21.19 32.62
CA ARG A 107 -9.72 -21.81 33.61
C ARG A 107 -10.13 -21.49 35.04
N GLU A 108 -10.49 -20.24 35.32
CA GLU A 108 -10.95 -19.81 36.65
C GLU A 108 -12.26 -20.51 37.04
N ARG A 109 -13.19 -20.71 36.09
CA ARG A 109 -14.41 -21.53 36.29
C ARG A 109 -14.10 -23.00 36.54
N ASN A 110 -13.18 -23.58 35.77
CA ASN A 110 -12.82 -25.00 35.91
C ASN A 110 -12.02 -25.29 37.19
N ASN A 111 -11.26 -24.31 37.68
CA ASN A 111 -10.47 -24.41 38.93
C ASN A 111 -11.22 -23.89 40.17
N ALA A 112 -12.45 -23.37 40.04
CA ALA A 112 -13.25 -22.99 41.19
C ALA A 112 -13.65 -24.27 41.94
N PRO A 113 -13.13 -24.51 43.16
CA PRO A 113 -13.51 -25.68 43.93
C PRO A 113 -14.98 -25.57 44.29
N ASN A 114 -15.67 -26.71 44.25
CA ASN A 114 -17.07 -26.90 44.60
C ASN A 114 -17.29 -26.52 46.09
N GLN A 115 -17.35 -25.22 46.40
CA GLN A 115 -17.67 -24.69 47.73
C GLN A 115 -19.20 -24.57 47.87
N LEU A 116 -19.89 -25.70 47.84
CA LEU A 116 -21.25 -25.84 48.33
C LEU A 116 -21.36 -27.20 49.01
N VAL A 117 -20.99 -27.23 50.29
CA VAL A 117 -21.48 -28.16 51.31
C VAL A 117 -21.92 -27.30 52.49
#